data_AF-A0A353NYK0-F1
#
_entry.id   AF-A0A353NYK0-F1
#
_cell.length_a   1.000
_cell.length_b   1.000
_cell.length_c   1.000
_cell.angle_alpha   90.00
_cell.angle_beta   90.00
_cell.angle_gamma   90.00
#
_symmetry.space_group_name_H-M   'P 1'
#
loop_
_entity.id
_entity.type
_entity.pdbx_description
1 polymer ?
#
loop_
_entity_poly.entity_id
_entity_poly.type
_entity_poly.pdbx_seq_one_letter_code
_entity_poly.pdbx_strand_id
1 'polypeptide(L)'
;MPFKNIVPVIACILAVNLYANDSNLCSAQKASKGTLDIISKMKNQPNKTGITNIWIINPLRFSESEKVLLATLQGLTSKQKEIIWINSGGMDNIFLNQFKDLGINTVEIDSVWELLPKYSSTVKGFMLYKSGNNSINAATSLCGPYSAVAIHESQKDKIESFGFKMLADVRNLTEKEVFEKNKKLFTKNLMAEQNWKKSMYLRDFLVANNAFVFWDPQNVNRSEYLSHLNPGSLIYGFGNDELEWVKGISKFQCAGIPSDWSLNLSIMSRLPVKIPNRPHKKLESSQKGQRLVCFVMSDGDNIQWLAGGFVNSPGFWASKHRGNFNMTWEIAPIFSELAPKVLEHYYLTATDNDDFVVGSSGLGYCFPSYLPDRKAFVKQTIPYMKKSKLSIVSILNADGDMSVSKEFLDQPDVFGVLYKDYEPYNKEQGKIYWHNGKPCVSYKYLLWENMKGASPAEVANAINNLPASAEIDPNSYALINVHAWSFNTIGGPMEAIKQTIDRLDEKTKVVTAQQFIEALTKNISKKN
;
A
#
# COMPACT_ATOMS: atom_id res chain seq x y z
N MET A 1 -2.79 22.00 21.46
CA MET A 1 -2.67 23.20 20.60
C MET A 1 -2.85 22.74 19.16
N PRO A 2 -3.71 23.35 18.33
CA PRO A 2 -4.16 22.70 17.10
C PRO A 2 -3.10 22.84 16.00
N PHE A 3 -2.72 21.70 15.44
CA PHE A 3 -1.90 21.58 14.24
C PHE A 3 -2.66 22.16 13.05
N LYS A 4 -2.13 23.25 12.48
CA LYS A 4 -2.60 23.85 11.22
C LYS A 4 -1.45 23.77 10.20
N ASN A 5 -1.78 23.18 9.04
CA ASN A 5 -1.25 23.41 7.69
C ASN A 5 0.27 23.60 7.52
N ILE A 6 0.95 22.64 6.88
CA ILE A 6 1.92 22.92 5.81
C ILE A 6 1.84 21.82 4.73
N VAL A 7 1.39 22.23 3.53
CA VAL A 7 1.66 21.62 2.22
C VAL A 7 2.63 22.61 1.53
N PRO A 8 3.72 22.15 0.89
CA PRO A 8 3.67 22.04 -0.57
C PRO A 8 4.39 20.82 -1.17
N VAL A 9 3.75 20.31 -2.22
CA VAL A 9 4.30 19.48 -3.31
C VAL A 9 5.18 20.36 -4.22
N ILE A 10 6.05 19.71 -5.00
CA ILE A 10 6.82 20.19 -6.18
C ILE A 10 8.31 20.46 -5.92
N ALA A 11 9.15 19.45 -6.20
CA ALA A 11 10.42 19.57 -6.95
C ALA A 11 11.19 18.23 -6.90
N CYS A 12 11.11 17.41 -7.96
CA CYS A 12 12.12 16.37 -8.24
C CYS A 12 11.99 15.90 -9.71
N ILE A 13 12.24 16.82 -10.64
CA ILE A 13 12.66 16.49 -12.01
C ILE A 13 13.84 17.42 -12.28
N LEU A 14 15.05 16.83 -12.43
CA LEU A 14 16.36 17.39 -12.82
C LEU A 14 17.46 17.14 -11.78
N ALA A 15 17.99 15.91 -11.75
CA ALA A 15 19.38 15.64 -11.37
C ALA A 15 19.76 14.22 -11.81
N VAL A 16 19.81 13.98 -13.13
CA VAL A 16 20.52 12.84 -13.70
C VAL A 16 21.53 13.41 -14.68
N ASN A 17 22.75 13.63 -14.21
CA ASN A 17 23.99 13.35 -14.95
C ASN A 17 25.20 13.78 -14.12
N LEU A 18 26.22 12.93 -14.20
CA LEU A 18 27.62 13.07 -13.78
C LEU A 18 28.01 12.28 -12.52
N TYR A 19 29.11 11.55 -12.69
CA TYR A 19 29.88 10.70 -11.76
C TYR A 19 29.50 9.22 -11.69
N ALA A 20 29.86 8.50 -12.75
CA ALA A 20 30.22 7.09 -12.66
C ALA A 20 31.66 6.99 -12.12
N ASN A 21 31.84 6.33 -10.96
CA ASN A 21 33.13 5.84 -10.48
C ASN A 21 33.03 4.32 -10.28
N ASP A 22 34.15 3.63 -10.53
CA ASP A 22 34.30 2.17 -10.72
C ASP A 22 33.88 1.26 -9.55
N SER A 23 33.47 1.81 -8.40
CA SER A 23 32.90 1.04 -7.29
C SER A 23 31.47 0.54 -7.54
N ASN A 24 30.80 1.03 -8.59
CA ASN A 24 29.43 0.64 -8.96
C ASN A 24 29.32 -0.73 -9.67
N LEU A 25 30.44 -1.33 -10.10
CA LEU A 25 30.42 -2.59 -10.85
C LEU A 25 30.07 -3.80 -9.98
N CYS A 26 30.47 -3.82 -8.70
CA CYS A 26 30.26 -4.99 -7.84
C CYS A 26 28.82 -5.08 -7.29
N SER A 27 28.19 -3.94 -7.00
CA SER A 27 26.77 -3.87 -6.61
C SER A 27 25.84 -4.10 -7.80
N ALA A 28 26.18 -3.56 -8.98
CA ALA A 28 25.49 -3.86 -10.23
C ALA A 28 25.61 -5.34 -10.63
N GLN A 29 26.75 -6.00 -10.37
CA GLN A 29 26.94 -7.42 -10.65
C GLN A 29 26.06 -8.31 -9.76
N LYS A 30 25.93 -8.03 -8.44
CA LYS A 30 25.01 -8.77 -7.55
C LYS A 30 23.54 -8.53 -7.90
N ALA A 31 23.16 -7.30 -8.26
CA ALA A 31 21.83 -7.01 -8.80
C ALA A 31 21.59 -7.77 -10.12
N SER A 32 22.57 -7.78 -11.04
CA SER A 32 22.44 -8.46 -12.34
C SER A 32 22.30 -9.98 -12.23
N LYS A 33 22.95 -10.62 -11.25
CA LYS A 33 22.85 -12.07 -11.04
C LYS A 33 21.48 -12.47 -10.51
N GLY A 34 20.93 -11.67 -9.58
CA GLY A 34 19.54 -11.80 -9.12
C GLY A 34 18.52 -11.51 -10.22
N THR A 35 18.76 -10.48 -11.06
CA THR A 35 17.90 -10.15 -12.21
C THR A 35 17.91 -11.25 -13.27
N LEU A 36 19.06 -11.87 -13.57
CA LEU A 36 19.17 -12.98 -14.52
C LEU A 36 18.47 -14.25 -14.01
N ASP A 37 18.55 -14.56 -12.71
CA ASP A 37 17.82 -15.68 -12.10
C ASP A 37 16.30 -15.45 -12.06
N ILE A 38 15.86 -14.20 -11.87
CA ILE A 38 14.44 -13.81 -11.95
C ILE A 38 13.93 -13.92 -13.38
N ILE A 39 14.68 -13.41 -14.37
CA ILE A 39 14.35 -13.52 -15.79
C ILE A 39 14.29 -15.00 -16.21
N SER A 40 15.22 -15.84 -15.75
CA SER A 40 15.20 -17.30 -15.96
C SER A 40 13.93 -17.96 -15.39
N LYS A 41 13.53 -17.61 -14.16
CA LYS A 41 12.31 -18.12 -13.52
C LYS A 41 11.02 -17.62 -14.17
N MET A 42 11.03 -16.43 -14.77
CA MET A 42 9.88 -15.82 -15.45
C MET A 42 9.72 -16.28 -16.91
N LYS A 43 10.81 -16.45 -17.66
CA LYS A 43 10.79 -16.85 -19.09
C LYS A 43 10.16 -18.22 -19.35
N ASN A 44 10.13 -19.11 -18.36
CA ASN A 44 9.55 -20.45 -18.48
C ASN A 44 8.06 -20.53 -18.11
N GLN A 45 7.38 -19.40 -17.87
CA GLN A 45 5.95 -19.40 -17.60
C GLN A 45 5.13 -19.05 -18.86
N PRO A 46 4.19 -19.90 -19.30
CA PRO A 46 3.31 -19.54 -20.41
C PRO A 46 2.46 -18.32 -20.04
N ASN A 47 2.12 -17.47 -21.01
CA ASN A 47 1.24 -16.33 -20.79
C ASN A 47 -0.16 -16.81 -20.36
N LYS A 48 -0.39 -16.87 -19.04
CA LYS A 48 -1.68 -17.23 -18.43
C LYS A 48 -2.60 -16.02 -18.22
N THR A 49 -2.13 -14.81 -18.53
CA THR A 49 -2.88 -13.57 -18.27
C THR A 49 -4.07 -13.38 -19.23
N GLY A 50 -4.04 -14.04 -20.40
CA GLY A 50 -4.98 -13.82 -21.49
C GLY A 50 -4.83 -12.46 -22.18
N ILE A 51 -3.86 -11.63 -21.78
CA ILE A 51 -3.56 -10.34 -22.40
C ILE A 51 -2.76 -10.58 -23.67
N THR A 52 -3.18 -9.91 -24.73
CA THR A 52 -2.60 -10.00 -26.09
C THR A 52 -1.94 -8.70 -26.51
N ASN A 53 -2.49 -7.56 -26.10
CA ASN A 53 -2.00 -6.23 -26.43
C ASN A 53 -2.10 -5.28 -25.23
N ILE A 54 -1.11 -4.41 -25.08
CA ILE A 54 -1.09 -3.35 -24.07
C ILE A 54 -0.89 -2.00 -24.76
N TRP A 55 -1.88 -1.13 -24.64
CA TRP A 55 -1.81 0.28 -25.03
C TRP A 55 -1.18 1.07 -23.88
N ILE A 56 0.07 1.48 -24.04
CA ILE A 56 0.84 2.20 -23.01
C ILE A 56 0.55 3.69 -23.14
N ILE A 57 0.14 4.29 -22.02
CA ILE A 57 -0.07 5.73 -21.89
C ILE A 57 1.02 6.34 -21.01
N ASN A 58 1.65 7.41 -21.49
CA ASN A 58 2.36 8.33 -20.61
C ASN A 58 1.39 9.45 -20.17
N PRO A 59 0.94 9.46 -18.89
CA PRO A 59 -0.10 10.39 -18.44
C PRO A 59 0.34 11.86 -18.48
N LEU A 60 1.65 12.15 -18.57
CA LEU A 60 2.15 13.53 -18.68
C LEU A 60 1.79 14.20 -20.02
N ARG A 61 1.43 13.42 -21.05
CA ARG A 61 1.04 13.94 -22.37
C ARG A 61 -0.43 14.37 -22.46
N PHE A 62 -1.21 14.15 -21.39
CA PHE A 62 -2.67 14.25 -21.41
C PHE A 62 -3.15 15.40 -20.54
N SER A 63 -4.18 16.10 -21.00
CA SER A 63 -4.90 17.07 -20.17
C SER A 63 -5.62 16.38 -19.02
N GLU A 64 -5.96 17.13 -17.96
CA GLU A 64 -6.69 16.57 -16.81
C GLU A 64 -8.02 15.93 -17.21
N SER A 65 -8.75 16.52 -18.16
CA SER A 65 -10.00 15.95 -18.67
C SER A 65 -9.80 14.66 -19.46
N GLU A 66 -8.72 14.57 -20.26
CA GLU A 66 -8.39 13.33 -20.97
C GLU A 66 -7.94 12.22 -20.01
N LYS A 67 -7.30 12.56 -18.90
CA LYS A 67 -6.96 11.59 -17.85
C LYS A 67 -8.21 10.98 -17.20
N VAL A 68 -9.30 11.74 -17.04
CA VAL A 68 -10.58 11.19 -16.54
C VAL A 68 -11.19 10.22 -17.55
N LEU A 69 -11.26 10.61 -18.83
CA LEU A 69 -11.72 9.74 -19.91
C LEU A 69 -10.90 8.45 -19.95
N LEU A 70 -9.58 8.57 -19.90
CA LEU A 70 -8.65 7.46 -19.88
C LEU A 70 -8.92 6.49 -18.72
N ALA A 71 -9.00 6.98 -17.50
CA ALA A 71 -9.18 6.12 -16.33
C ALA A 71 -10.54 5.41 -16.35
N THR A 72 -11.61 6.11 -16.74
CA THR A 72 -12.94 5.49 -16.85
C THR A 72 -13.01 4.48 -18.00
N LEU A 73 -12.37 4.76 -19.14
CA LEU A 73 -12.24 3.80 -20.24
C LEU A 73 -11.43 2.56 -19.84
N GLN A 74 -10.30 2.74 -19.14
CA GLN A 74 -9.49 1.65 -18.62
C GLN A 74 -10.32 0.75 -17.70
N GLY A 75 -11.08 1.33 -16.78
CA GLY A 75 -11.94 0.57 -15.88
C GLY A 75 -12.95 -0.31 -16.61
N LEU A 76 -13.68 0.25 -17.58
CA LEU A 76 -14.67 -0.47 -18.39
C LEU A 76 -14.06 -1.62 -19.20
N THR A 77 -12.84 -1.42 -19.69
CA THR A 77 -12.18 -2.32 -20.64
C THR A 77 -11.16 -3.25 -19.97
N SER A 78 -10.99 -3.14 -18.65
CA SER A 78 -9.97 -3.86 -17.86
C SER A 78 -9.97 -5.38 -18.04
N LYS A 79 -11.14 -5.98 -18.31
CA LYS A 79 -11.33 -7.44 -18.51
C LYS A 79 -11.07 -7.92 -19.95
N GLN A 80 -10.79 -7.01 -20.88
CA GLN A 80 -10.53 -7.35 -22.29
C GLN A 80 -9.13 -7.98 -22.48
N LYS A 81 -8.92 -8.61 -23.65
CA LYS A 81 -7.58 -9.12 -24.04
C LYS A 81 -6.62 -8.01 -24.45
N GLU A 82 -7.15 -6.87 -24.88
CA GLU A 82 -6.39 -5.65 -25.17
C GLU A 82 -6.63 -4.65 -24.05
N ILE A 83 -5.59 -4.35 -23.29
CA ILE A 83 -5.68 -3.49 -22.10
C ILE A 83 -5.00 -2.15 -22.31
N ILE A 84 -5.42 -1.18 -21.50
CA ILE A 84 -4.81 0.14 -21.42
C ILE A 84 -3.93 0.16 -20.18
N TRP A 85 -2.65 0.52 -20.28
CA TRP A 85 -1.74 0.59 -19.13
C TRP A 85 -1.17 2.00 -18.97
N ILE A 86 -1.34 2.60 -17.81
CA ILE A 86 -0.82 3.93 -17.51
C ILE A 86 0.58 3.77 -16.94
N ASN A 87 1.60 4.28 -17.62
CA ASN A 87 2.98 4.21 -17.15
C ASN A 87 3.35 5.47 -16.36
N SER A 88 3.44 5.37 -15.03
CA SER A 88 3.89 6.44 -14.14
C SER A 88 5.34 6.29 -13.67
N GLY A 89 6.08 5.31 -14.20
CA GLY A 89 7.41 4.94 -13.74
C GLY A 89 7.37 3.94 -12.58
N GLY A 90 8.45 3.86 -11.78
CA GLY A 90 8.49 2.95 -10.62
C GLY A 90 8.21 1.49 -11.00
N MET A 91 7.25 0.88 -10.28
CA MET A 91 6.77 -0.49 -10.52
C MET A 91 6.15 -0.68 -11.92
N ASP A 92 5.53 0.35 -12.52
CA ASP A 92 4.93 0.23 -13.85
C ASP A 92 5.98 -0.14 -14.91
N ASN A 93 7.17 0.48 -14.85
CA ASN A 93 8.28 0.16 -15.75
C ASN A 93 8.74 -1.30 -15.59
N ILE A 94 8.74 -1.82 -14.36
CA ILE A 94 9.10 -3.21 -14.08
C ILE A 94 8.08 -4.15 -14.71
N PHE A 95 6.78 -3.89 -14.55
CA PHE A 95 5.74 -4.72 -15.13
C PHE A 95 5.70 -4.65 -16.65
N LEU A 96 5.89 -3.47 -17.23
CA LEU A 96 5.97 -3.32 -18.69
C LEU A 96 7.15 -4.11 -19.29
N ASN A 97 8.30 -4.12 -18.62
CA ASN A 97 9.43 -4.96 -19.03
C ASN A 97 9.09 -6.45 -18.91
N GLN A 98 8.44 -6.87 -17.83
CA GLN A 98 7.98 -8.27 -17.68
C GLN A 98 6.97 -8.66 -18.75
N PHE A 99 6.04 -7.78 -19.14
CA PHE A 99 5.09 -8.06 -20.21
C PHE A 99 5.78 -8.22 -21.56
N LYS A 100 6.79 -7.41 -21.85
CA LYS A 100 7.64 -7.56 -23.04
C LYS A 100 8.41 -8.88 -23.03
N ASP A 101 8.97 -9.28 -21.89
CA ASP A 101 9.67 -10.57 -21.72
C ASP A 101 8.73 -11.78 -21.93
N LEU A 102 7.44 -11.62 -21.63
CA LEU A 102 6.38 -12.61 -21.91
C LEU A 102 5.89 -12.59 -23.37
N GLY A 103 6.47 -11.73 -24.23
CA GLY A 103 6.10 -11.61 -25.64
C GLY A 103 4.75 -10.93 -25.88
N ILE A 104 4.22 -10.19 -24.90
CA ILE A 104 2.98 -9.43 -25.06
C ILE A 104 3.27 -8.19 -25.92
N ASN A 105 2.42 -7.93 -26.92
CA ASN A 105 2.59 -6.74 -27.75
C ASN A 105 2.31 -5.48 -26.93
N THR A 106 3.23 -4.51 -26.99
CA THR A 106 3.10 -3.23 -26.31
C THR A 106 3.19 -2.10 -27.30
N VAL A 107 2.20 -1.19 -27.30
CA VAL A 107 2.14 -0.06 -28.23
C VAL A 107 1.92 1.22 -27.43
N GLU A 108 2.82 2.19 -27.56
CA GLU A 108 2.61 3.52 -27.01
C GLU A 108 1.56 4.27 -27.83
N ILE A 109 0.71 5.03 -27.14
CA ILE A 109 -0.33 5.84 -27.77
C ILE A 109 -0.26 7.29 -27.30
N ASP A 110 -0.52 8.20 -28.23
CA ASP A 110 -0.44 9.64 -27.99
C ASP A 110 -1.81 10.27 -27.71
N SER A 111 -2.90 9.53 -27.91
CA SER A 111 -4.26 10.02 -27.73
C SER A 111 -5.22 8.94 -27.26
N VAL A 112 -5.98 9.24 -26.20
CA VAL A 112 -7.03 8.35 -25.66
C VAL A 112 -8.21 8.26 -26.63
N TRP A 113 -8.38 9.27 -27.48
CA TRP A 113 -9.44 9.32 -28.49
C TRP A 113 -9.26 8.26 -29.58
N GLU A 114 -8.04 7.81 -29.84
CA GLU A 114 -7.75 6.71 -30.78
C GLU A 114 -8.18 5.35 -30.23
N LEU A 115 -8.28 5.22 -28.90
CA LEU A 115 -8.75 4.00 -28.26
C LEU A 115 -10.26 3.89 -28.24
N LEU A 116 -10.97 5.02 -28.16
CA LEU A 116 -12.41 5.02 -27.94
C LEU A 116 -13.19 4.21 -29.01
N PRO A 117 -12.90 4.32 -30.32
CA PRO A 117 -13.55 3.50 -31.35
C PRO A 117 -13.30 1.99 -31.18
N LYS A 118 -12.10 1.61 -30.72
CA LYS A 118 -11.72 0.20 -30.51
C LYS A 118 -12.59 -0.48 -29.45
N TYR A 119 -13.15 0.31 -28.53
CA TYR A 119 -13.99 -0.17 -27.43
C TYR A 119 -15.47 0.21 -27.58
N SER A 120 -15.92 0.59 -28.79
CA SER A 120 -17.32 0.96 -29.09
C SER A 120 -18.35 -0.13 -28.77
N SER A 121 -17.96 -1.41 -28.78
CA SER A 121 -18.83 -2.51 -28.35
C SER A 121 -19.08 -2.52 -26.83
N THR A 122 -18.14 -1.98 -26.05
CA THR A 122 -18.20 -1.92 -24.58
C THR A 122 -18.81 -0.61 -24.12
N VAL A 123 -18.38 0.53 -24.69
CA VAL A 123 -18.83 1.87 -24.28
C VAL A 123 -20.18 2.19 -24.93
N LYS A 124 -21.21 2.47 -24.12
CA LYS A 124 -22.60 2.74 -24.56
C LYS A 124 -22.93 4.22 -24.66
N GLY A 125 -22.10 5.08 -24.09
CA GLY A 125 -22.27 6.53 -24.12
C GLY A 125 -21.37 7.21 -23.08
N PHE A 126 -21.74 8.42 -22.67
CA PHE A 126 -20.94 9.19 -21.71
C PHE A 126 -21.76 9.90 -20.64
N MET A 127 -21.10 10.15 -19.51
CA MET A 127 -21.58 10.99 -18.41
C MET A 127 -20.89 12.35 -18.49
N LEU A 128 -21.67 13.42 -18.63
CA LEU A 128 -21.14 14.77 -18.73
C LEU A 128 -20.87 15.36 -17.34
N TYR A 129 -19.64 15.82 -17.09
CA TYR A 129 -19.23 16.46 -15.84
C TYR A 129 -18.49 17.77 -16.09
N LYS A 130 -18.24 18.54 -15.02
CA LYS A 130 -17.46 19.78 -15.06
C LYS A 130 -16.36 19.81 -14.00
N SER A 131 -15.33 20.60 -14.24
CA SER A 131 -14.24 20.81 -13.28
C SER A 131 -14.69 21.67 -12.08
N GLY A 132 -13.90 21.65 -11.00
CA GLY A 132 -14.09 22.53 -9.84
C GLY A 132 -15.16 22.08 -8.84
N ASN A 133 -15.76 20.89 -9.02
CA ASN A 133 -16.71 20.31 -8.07
C ASN A 133 -16.67 18.78 -8.08
N ASN A 134 -17.53 18.18 -7.26
CA ASN A 134 -17.64 16.73 -7.10
C ASN A 134 -18.35 16.02 -8.28
N SER A 135 -18.75 16.72 -9.35
CA SER A 135 -19.45 16.09 -10.50
C SER A 135 -18.59 15.05 -11.22
N ILE A 136 -17.26 15.15 -11.13
CA ILE A 136 -16.31 14.13 -11.60
C ILE A 136 -16.52 12.78 -10.89
N ASN A 137 -16.75 12.78 -9.57
CA ASN A 137 -17.00 11.57 -8.77
C ASN A 137 -18.40 11.03 -9.01
N ALA A 138 -19.39 11.93 -9.13
CA ALA A 138 -20.74 11.58 -9.56
C ALA A 138 -20.73 10.86 -10.93
N ALA A 139 -20.03 11.41 -11.92
CA ALA A 139 -19.87 10.78 -13.23
C ALA A 139 -19.14 9.44 -13.15
N THR A 140 -18.03 9.38 -12.40
CA THR A 140 -17.24 8.14 -12.20
C THR A 140 -18.11 7.02 -11.63
N SER A 141 -18.93 7.32 -10.62
CA SER A 141 -19.82 6.33 -9.98
C SER A 141 -20.81 5.70 -10.96
N LEU A 142 -21.28 6.47 -11.95
CA LEU A 142 -22.26 6.02 -12.93
C LEU A 142 -21.62 5.35 -14.17
N CYS A 143 -20.32 5.54 -14.39
CA CYS A 143 -19.63 4.98 -15.56
C CYS A 143 -19.74 3.45 -15.64
N GLY A 144 -19.45 2.74 -14.55
CA GLY A 144 -19.55 1.27 -14.50
C GLY A 144 -20.97 0.76 -14.77
N PRO A 145 -21.98 1.14 -13.94
CA PRO A 145 -23.35 0.65 -14.08
C PRO A 145 -23.99 0.92 -15.45
N TYR A 146 -23.64 2.03 -16.10
CA TYR A 146 -24.19 2.42 -17.40
C TYR A 146 -23.29 2.06 -18.59
N SER A 147 -22.15 1.40 -18.34
CA SER A 147 -21.13 1.11 -19.36
C SER A 147 -20.74 2.37 -20.16
N ALA A 148 -20.46 3.46 -19.44
CA ALA A 148 -20.21 4.79 -19.98
C ALA A 148 -18.86 5.35 -19.54
N VAL A 149 -18.31 6.29 -20.32
CA VAL A 149 -17.10 7.03 -19.93
C VAL A 149 -17.47 8.40 -19.36
N ALA A 150 -16.63 8.97 -18.49
CA ALA A 150 -16.83 10.33 -18.00
C ALA A 150 -16.17 11.34 -18.95
N ILE A 151 -16.92 12.38 -19.33
CA ILE A 151 -16.48 13.41 -20.28
C ILE A 151 -16.66 14.79 -19.69
N HIS A 152 -15.59 15.58 -19.75
CA HIS A 152 -15.64 16.98 -19.37
C HIS A 152 -16.47 17.77 -20.37
N GLU A 153 -17.19 18.79 -19.91
CA GLU A 153 -18.06 19.59 -20.78
C GLU A 153 -17.36 20.20 -22.01
N SER A 154 -16.08 20.57 -21.88
CA SER A 154 -15.29 21.08 -23.01
C SER A 154 -14.96 20.03 -24.09
N GLN A 155 -15.27 18.75 -23.84
CA GLN A 155 -14.98 17.63 -24.73
C GLN A 155 -16.25 16.98 -25.28
N LYS A 156 -17.44 17.55 -24.99
CA LYS A 156 -18.74 17.03 -25.42
C LYS A 156 -18.83 16.86 -26.93
N ASP A 157 -18.59 17.93 -27.68
CA ASP A 157 -18.70 17.90 -29.14
C ASP A 157 -17.69 16.92 -29.74
N LYS A 158 -16.51 16.80 -29.11
CA LYS A 158 -15.48 15.85 -29.54
C LYS A 158 -15.98 14.42 -29.40
N ILE A 159 -16.52 14.01 -28.24
CA ILE A 159 -17.03 12.64 -28.08
C ILE A 159 -18.27 12.35 -28.94
N GLU A 160 -19.13 13.34 -29.16
CA GLU A 160 -20.31 13.20 -30.03
C GLU A 160 -19.90 12.98 -31.49
N SER A 161 -18.78 13.57 -31.95
CA SER A 161 -18.26 13.30 -33.30
C SER A 161 -17.77 11.85 -33.50
N PHE A 162 -17.47 11.11 -32.42
CA PHE A 162 -17.23 9.67 -32.44
C PHE A 162 -18.52 8.82 -32.38
N GLY A 163 -19.71 9.45 -32.36
CA GLY A 163 -21.01 8.77 -32.39
C GLY A 163 -21.55 8.32 -31.02
N PHE A 164 -20.88 8.68 -29.92
CA PHE A 164 -21.35 8.36 -28.57
C PHE A 164 -22.38 9.37 -28.10
N LYS A 165 -23.43 8.88 -27.43
CA LYS A 165 -24.52 9.71 -26.90
C LYS A 165 -24.32 10.02 -25.43
N MET A 166 -24.79 11.19 -25.00
CA MET A 166 -24.86 11.54 -23.59
C MET A 166 -25.93 10.68 -22.90
N LEU A 167 -25.56 9.96 -21.84
CA LEU A 167 -26.49 9.15 -21.06
C LEU A 167 -27.03 9.91 -19.84
N ALA A 168 -26.20 10.76 -19.23
CA ALA A 168 -26.63 11.69 -18.19
C ALA A 168 -25.74 12.94 -18.17
N ASP A 169 -26.36 14.07 -17.80
CA ASP A 169 -25.66 15.29 -17.41
C ASP A 169 -25.65 15.39 -15.89
N VAL A 170 -24.47 15.27 -15.28
CA VAL A 170 -24.31 15.29 -13.81
C VAL A 170 -23.58 16.53 -13.31
N ARG A 171 -23.37 17.54 -14.18
CA ARG A 171 -22.61 18.76 -13.84
C ARG A 171 -23.15 19.49 -12.62
N ASN A 172 -24.46 19.42 -12.41
CA ASN A 172 -25.17 20.12 -11.33
C ASN A 172 -25.76 19.16 -10.28
N LEU A 173 -25.35 17.89 -10.28
CA LEU A 173 -25.76 16.93 -9.27
C LEU A 173 -24.67 16.79 -8.21
N THR A 174 -25.09 16.65 -6.97
CA THR A 174 -24.23 16.26 -5.85
C THR A 174 -24.02 14.73 -5.84
N GLU A 175 -22.95 14.28 -5.21
CA GLU A 175 -22.72 12.84 -4.97
C GLU A 175 -23.86 12.22 -4.15
N LYS A 176 -24.46 12.98 -3.22
CA LYS A 176 -25.63 12.55 -2.44
C LYS A 176 -26.84 12.29 -3.34
N GLU A 177 -27.19 13.23 -4.22
CA GLU A 177 -28.34 13.04 -5.13
C GLU A 177 -28.10 11.84 -6.06
N VAL A 178 -26.87 11.66 -6.54
CA VAL A 178 -26.51 10.48 -7.33
C VAL A 178 -26.63 9.21 -6.50
N PHE A 179 -26.17 9.22 -5.25
CA PHE A 179 -26.28 8.09 -4.34
C PHE A 179 -27.73 7.70 -4.08
N GLU A 180 -28.58 8.63 -3.67
CA GLU A 180 -29.97 8.37 -3.33
C GLU A 180 -30.74 7.76 -4.50
N LYS A 181 -30.51 8.29 -5.72
CA LYS A 181 -31.16 7.82 -6.95
C LYS A 181 -30.63 6.47 -7.43
N ASN A 182 -29.35 6.17 -7.21
CA ASN A 182 -28.65 5.07 -7.88
C ASN A 182 -28.05 4.00 -6.96
N LYS A 183 -28.15 4.11 -5.62
CA LYS A 183 -27.47 3.21 -4.67
C LYS A 183 -27.68 1.72 -4.91
N LYS A 184 -28.81 1.32 -5.49
CA LYS A 184 -29.10 -0.08 -5.86
C LYS A 184 -28.20 -0.62 -6.98
N LEU A 185 -27.60 0.25 -7.78
CA LEU A 185 -26.69 -0.09 -8.88
C LEU A 185 -25.24 -0.28 -8.40
N PHE A 186 -24.89 0.24 -7.23
CA PHE A 186 -23.54 0.20 -6.73
C PHE A 186 -23.25 -1.11 -5.99
N THR A 187 -22.00 -1.55 -6.06
CA THR A 187 -21.54 -2.66 -5.22
C THR A 187 -21.67 -2.30 -3.74
N LYS A 188 -21.97 -3.31 -2.92
CA LYS A 188 -22.06 -3.18 -1.46
C LYS A 188 -20.81 -3.63 -0.73
N ASN A 189 -19.74 -3.99 -1.44
CA ASN A 189 -18.52 -4.55 -0.83
C ASN A 189 -17.33 -3.57 -0.85
N LEU A 190 -17.45 -2.45 -1.56
CA LEU A 190 -16.45 -1.39 -1.58
C LEU A 190 -17.04 -0.03 -1.96
N MET A 191 -16.37 1.03 -1.52
CA MET A 191 -16.60 2.43 -1.87
C MET A 191 -15.26 3.15 -1.96
N ALA A 192 -15.26 4.39 -2.44
CA ALA A 192 -14.07 5.24 -2.34
C ALA A 192 -14.34 6.68 -1.92
N GLU A 193 -13.46 7.20 -1.08
CA GLU A 193 -13.35 8.63 -0.81
C GLU A 193 -12.19 9.20 -1.62
N GLN A 194 -12.51 9.93 -2.70
CA GLN A 194 -11.54 10.39 -3.69
C GLN A 194 -11.67 11.88 -3.91
N ASN A 195 -10.62 12.64 -3.60
CA ASN A 195 -10.59 14.08 -3.85
C ASN A 195 -10.82 14.38 -5.34
N TRP A 196 -11.82 15.20 -5.64
CA TRP A 196 -12.20 15.58 -7.01
C TRP A 196 -11.06 16.24 -7.81
N LYS A 197 -10.05 16.80 -7.14
CA LYS A 197 -8.84 17.35 -7.78
C LYS A 197 -7.94 16.28 -8.41
N LYS A 198 -8.18 15.00 -8.12
CA LYS A 198 -7.42 13.86 -8.64
C LYS A 198 -8.14 13.27 -9.84
N SER A 199 -7.73 13.69 -11.03
CA SER A 199 -8.45 13.36 -12.27
C SER A 199 -8.35 11.89 -12.67
N MET A 200 -7.18 11.28 -12.54
CA MET A 200 -6.92 9.94 -13.09
C MET A 200 -7.02 8.80 -12.08
N TYR A 201 -6.53 9.05 -10.88
CA TYR A 201 -6.18 8.00 -9.93
C TYR A 201 -7.40 7.25 -9.40
N LEU A 202 -7.24 5.95 -9.18
CA LEU A 202 -8.21 5.00 -8.62
C LEU A 202 -9.48 4.77 -9.46
N ARG A 203 -9.86 5.70 -10.34
CA ARG A 203 -11.14 5.67 -11.07
C ARG A 203 -11.33 4.42 -11.92
N ASP A 204 -10.25 3.88 -12.50
CA ASP A 204 -10.29 2.66 -13.28
C ASP A 204 -10.85 1.48 -12.47
N PHE A 205 -10.37 1.31 -11.24
CA PHE A 205 -10.81 0.24 -10.35
C PHE A 205 -12.24 0.44 -9.88
N LEU A 206 -12.63 1.69 -9.61
CA LEU A 206 -13.99 2.04 -9.16
C LEU A 206 -15.02 1.78 -10.25
N VAL A 207 -14.71 2.17 -11.50
CA VAL A 207 -15.55 1.89 -12.66
C VAL A 207 -15.65 0.38 -12.92
N ALA A 208 -14.53 -0.35 -12.85
CA ALA A 208 -14.52 -1.80 -13.06
C ALA A 208 -15.37 -2.60 -12.05
N ASN A 209 -15.66 -2.01 -10.89
CA ASN A 209 -16.36 -2.65 -9.78
C ASN A 209 -17.73 -2.02 -9.45
N ASN A 210 -18.23 -1.08 -10.27
CA ASN A 210 -19.48 -0.35 -10.02
C ASN A 210 -19.51 0.30 -8.63
N ALA A 211 -18.39 0.91 -8.23
CA ALA A 211 -18.22 1.53 -6.93
C ALA A 211 -18.87 2.92 -6.87
N PHE A 212 -19.46 3.25 -5.71
CA PHE A 212 -19.78 4.64 -5.41
C PHE A 212 -18.53 5.41 -4.97
N VAL A 213 -18.38 6.61 -5.49
CA VAL A 213 -17.24 7.51 -5.25
C VAL A 213 -17.75 8.81 -4.67
N PHE A 214 -17.17 9.24 -3.56
CA PHE A 214 -17.53 10.51 -2.92
C PHE A 214 -16.30 11.31 -2.48
N TRP A 215 -16.49 12.60 -2.17
CA TRP A 215 -15.51 13.42 -1.47
C TRP A 215 -16.22 14.26 -0.40
N ASP A 216 -16.08 13.84 0.85
CA ASP A 216 -16.78 14.42 1.99
C ASP A 216 -15.81 14.82 3.11
N PRO A 217 -14.96 15.85 2.87
CA PRO A 217 -13.91 16.25 3.81
C PRO A 217 -14.47 16.81 5.14
N GLN A 218 -15.76 17.18 5.16
CA GLN A 218 -16.44 17.66 6.36
C GLN A 218 -17.19 16.54 7.11
N ASN A 219 -17.17 15.30 6.59
CA ASN A 219 -17.81 14.14 7.19
C ASN A 219 -19.32 14.33 7.45
N VAL A 220 -20.02 14.98 6.52
CA VAL A 220 -21.46 15.28 6.65
C VAL A 220 -22.32 14.09 6.24
N ASN A 221 -21.93 13.36 5.18
CA ASN A 221 -22.70 12.29 4.55
C ASN A 221 -22.01 10.91 4.62
N ARG A 222 -20.72 10.84 4.97
CA ARG A 222 -19.94 9.58 4.99
C ARG A 222 -20.66 8.46 5.73
N SER A 223 -21.17 8.71 6.94
CA SER A 223 -21.93 7.74 7.73
C SER A 223 -23.14 7.16 6.99
N GLU A 224 -23.87 8.00 6.24
CA GLU A 224 -25.01 7.57 5.44
C GLU A 224 -24.55 6.62 4.32
N TYR A 225 -23.48 6.98 3.61
CA TYR A 225 -22.92 6.15 2.53
C TYR A 225 -22.43 4.80 3.06
N LEU A 226 -21.65 4.82 4.14
CA LEU A 226 -21.10 3.61 4.75
C LEU A 226 -22.18 2.66 5.29
N SER A 227 -23.31 3.19 5.76
CA SER A 227 -24.43 2.36 6.23
C SER A 227 -25.06 1.48 5.13
N HIS A 228 -24.77 1.76 3.86
CA HIS A 228 -25.25 0.97 2.73
C HIS A 228 -24.37 -0.24 2.40
N LEU A 229 -23.14 -0.26 2.92
CA LEU A 229 -22.18 -1.32 2.69
C LEU A 229 -22.48 -2.55 3.53
N ASN A 230 -22.03 -3.70 3.04
CA ASN A 230 -21.99 -4.91 3.85
C ASN A 230 -20.88 -4.76 4.92
N PRO A 231 -21.08 -5.29 6.14
CA PRO A 231 -20.00 -5.36 7.13
C PRO A 231 -18.75 -6.06 6.56
N GLY A 232 -17.57 -5.52 6.82
CA GLY A 232 -16.30 -5.98 6.27
C GLY A 232 -15.93 -5.35 4.92
N SER A 233 -16.67 -4.35 4.44
CA SER A 233 -16.34 -3.68 3.18
C SER A 233 -15.04 -2.87 3.25
N LEU A 234 -14.40 -2.71 2.10
CA LEU A 234 -13.15 -1.95 1.96
C LEU A 234 -13.42 -0.56 1.38
N ILE A 235 -12.88 0.47 2.03
CA ILE A 235 -12.99 1.87 1.59
C ILE A 235 -11.68 2.27 0.95
N TYR A 236 -11.68 2.43 -0.37
CA TYR A 236 -10.51 2.85 -1.13
C TYR A 236 -10.37 4.38 -1.12
N GLY A 237 -9.20 4.87 -1.52
CA GLY A 237 -8.90 6.29 -1.49
C GLY A 237 -8.35 6.74 -0.14
N PHE A 238 -8.55 8.00 0.22
CA PHE A 238 -8.07 8.54 1.49
C PHE A 238 -8.84 9.82 1.85
N GLY A 239 -9.25 9.94 3.11
CA GLY A 239 -9.92 11.14 3.62
C GLY A 239 -8.98 12.33 3.81
N ASN A 240 -9.54 13.50 4.11
CA ASN A 240 -8.75 14.72 4.34
C ASN A 240 -8.04 14.77 5.71
N ASP A 241 -8.49 13.94 6.66
CA ASP A 241 -7.91 13.79 8.00
C ASP A 241 -7.82 12.30 8.32
N GLU A 242 -6.61 11.79 8.55
CA GLU A 242 -6.37 10.35 8.74
C GLU A 242 -7.12 9.80 9.95
N LEU A 243 -6.99 10.43 11.10
CA LEU A 243 -7.57 9.97 12.36
C LEU A 243 -9.10 9.88 12.24
N GLU A 244 -9.74 10.95 11.79
CA GLU A 244 -11.20 11.01 11.67
C GLU A 244 -11.71 10.09 10.56
N TRP A 245 -10.95 9.92 9.47
CA TRP A 245 -11.32 9.01 8.39
C TRP A 245 -11.27 7.54 8.84
N VAL A 246 -10.13 7.09 9.40
CA VAL A 246 -9.95 5.70 9.85
C VAL A 246 -10.92 5.37 10.99
N LYS A 247 -11.08 6.28 11.96
CA LYS A 247 -12.08 6.15 13.03
C LYS A 247 -13.50 6.08 12.48
N GLY A 248 -13.83 6.95 11.52
CA GLY A 248 -15.14 7.01 10.88
C GLY A 248 -15.51 5.71 10.18
N ILE A 249 -14.62 5.17 9.32
CA ILE A 249 -14.89 3.93 8.60
C ILE A 249 -14.89 2.70 9.51
N SER A 250 -14.02 2.66 10.54
CA SER A 250 -13.93 1.53 11.48
C SER A 250 -15.26 1.29 12.22
N LYS A 251 -15.96 2.37 12.61
CA LYS A 251 -17.28 2.30 13.28
C LYS A 251 -18.36 1.60 12.45
N PHE A 252 -18.20 1.56 11.13
CA PHE A 252 -19.10 0.88 10.20
C PHE A 252 -18.60 -0.53 9.82
N GLN A 253 -17.72 -1.12 10.63
CA GLN A 253 -17.12 -2.43 10.35
C GLN A 253 -16.40 -2.46 8.99
N CYS A 254 -15.84 -1.32 8.57
CA CYS A 254 -15.09 -1.18 7.32
C CYS A 254 -13.60 -0.94 7.62
N ALA A 255 -12.76 -1.19 6.60
CA ALA A 255 -11.33 -0.89 6.66
C ALA A 255 -10.86 -0.14 5.41
N GLY A 256 -9.90 0.75 5.59
CA GLY A 256 -9.38 1.62 4.54
C GLY A 256 -8.30 0.96 3.70
N ILE A 257 -8.22 1.31 2.42
CA ILE A 257 -7.12 0.96 1.52
C ILE A 257 -6.57 2.28 0.95
N PRO A 258 -5.48 2.83 1.52
CA PRO A 258 -4.88 4.06 1.03
C PRO A 258 -4.43 3.92 -0.43
N SER A 259 -5.24 4.48 -1.34
CA SER A 259 -5.12 4.22 -2.78
C SER A 259 -5.56 5.38 -3.67
N ASP A 260 -5.68 6.59 -3.12
CA ASP A 260 -6.15 7.79 -3.79
C ASP A 260 -5.21 8.32 -4.89
N TRP A 261 -4.00 7.80 -4.97
CA TRP A 261 -2.98 7.98 -6.02
C TRP A 261 -2.66 6.68 -6.78
N SER A 262 -3.42 5.60 -6.57
CA SER A 262 -3.19 4.34 -7.30
C SER A 262 -3.59 4.43 -8.77
N LEU A 263 -2.92 3.64 -9.60
CA LEU A 263 -3.21 3.47 -11.02
C LEU A 263 -3.30 1.98 -11.35
N ASN A 264 -3.94 1.64 -12.47
CA ASN A 264 -3.95 0.29 -13.07
C ASN A 264 -4.51 -0.83 -12.17
N LEU A 265 -5.16 -0.53 -11.04
CA LEU A 265 -5.65 -1.54 -10.09
C LEU A 265 -6.70 -2.46 -10.72
N SER A 266 -7.52 -1.94 -11.65
CA SER A 266 -8.49 -2.75 -12.41
C SER A 266 -7.85 -3.86 -13.23
N ILE A 267 -6.60 -3.66 -13.69
CA ILE A 267 -5.84 -4.64 -14.46
C ILE A 267 -4.97 -5.49 -13.54
N MET A 268 -4.28 -4.87 -12.59
CA MET A 268 -3.38 -5.57 -11.66
C MET A 268 -4.10 -6.68 -10.90
N SER A 269 -5.36 -6.45 -10.49
CA SER A 269 -6.16 -7.39 -9.70
C SER A 269 -6.54 -8.69 -10.40
N ARG A 270 -6.39 -8.78 -11.73
CA ARG A 270 -6.66 -10.02 -12.49
C ARG A 270 -5.41 -10.72 -13.00
N LEU A 271 -4.21 -10.19 -12.72
CA LEU A 271 -2.98 -10.80 -13.20
C LEU A 271 -2.70 -12.08 -12.40
N PRO A 272 -2.66 -13.26 -13.05
CA PRO A 272 -2.42 -14.51 -12.35
C PRO A 272 -0.96 -14.59 -11.90
N VAL A 273 -0.77 -14.90 -10.62
CA VAL A 273 0.56 -15.03 -10.02
C VAL A 273 0.55 -16.16 -9.00
N LYS A 274 1.58 -17.00 -9.04
CA LYS A 274 1.88 -17.92 -7.94
C LYS A 274 2.82 -17.21 -6.98
N ILE A 275 2.28 -16.73 -5.85
CA ILE A 275 3.08 -15.99 -4.86
C ILE A 275 4.30 -16.83 -4.42
N PRO A 276 5.54 -16.32 -4.61
CA PRO A 276 6.78 -16.97 -4.18
C PRO A 276 6.82 -17.18 -2.67
N ASN A 277 7.79 -17.95 -2.17
CA ASN A 277 8.01 -18.01 -0.72
C ASN A 277 8.64 -16.70 -0.25
N ARG A 278 8.15 -16.21 0.91
CA ARG A 278 8.76 -15.08 1.61
C ARG A 278 10.19 -15.48 2.05
N PRO A 279 11.17 -14.55 2.04
CA PRO A 279 12.46 -14.80 2.68
C PRO A 279 12.26 -15.25 4.13
N HIS A 280 13.05 -16.22 4.57
CA HIS A 280 12.96 -16.73 5.93
C HIS A 280 14.30 -17.30 6.38
N LYS A 281 15.12 -16.44 6.99
CA LYS A 281 16.39 -16.84 7.61
C LYS A 281 16.17 -17.08 9.10
N LYS A 282 16.45 -18.29 9.56
CA LYS A 282 16.39 -18.63 11.00
C LYS A 282 17.44 -17.85 11.78
N LEU A 283 17.11 -17.49 13.01
CA LEU A 283 18.08 -16.94 13.95
C LEU A 283 19.01 -18.06 14.47
N GLU A 284 20.30 -17.76 14.58
CA GLU A 284 21.30 -18.65 15.21
C GLU A 284 20.95 -18.98 16.68
N SER A 285 21.50 -20.05 17.21
CA SER A 285 20.90 -20.80 18.34
C SER A 285 21.01 -20.17 19.75
N SER A 286 22.00 -19.30 20.04
CA SER A 286 22.12 -18.61 21.33
C SER A 286 22.22 -17.08 21.17
N GLN A 287 21.55 -16.39 22.09
CA GLN A 287 21.54 -14.92 22.22
C GLN A 287 22.19 -14.51 23.55
N LYS A 288 23.06 -15.37 24.10
CA LYS A 288 23.69 -15.16 25.40
C LYS A 288 24.53 -13.89 25.35
N GLY A 289 24.30 -13.00 26.31
CA GLY A 289 25.00 -11.72 26.39
C GLY A 289 24.60 -10.71 25.31
N GLN A 290 23.49 -10.94 24.60
CA GLN A 290 23.00 -10.06 23.54
C GLN A 290 21.67 -9.40 23.90
N ARG A 291 21.45 -8.22 23.31
CA ARG A 291 20.13 -7.59 23.16
C ARG A 291 19.67 -7.68 21.71
N LEU A 292 18.37 -7.83 21.48
CA LEU A 292 17.78 -7.96 20.15
C LEU A 292 17.00 -6.71 19.79
N VAL A 293 17.33 -6.12 18.64
CA VAL A 293 16.62 -4.96 18.11
C VAL A 293 16.05 -5.26 16.73
N CYS A 294 14.84 -4.79 16.46
CA CYS A 294 14.17 -4.96 15.18
C CYS A 294 13.69 -3.61 14.67
N PHE A 295 14.13 -3.25 13.46
CA PHE A 295 13.63 -2.09 12.73
C PHE A 295 12.50 -2.52 11.81
N VAL A 296 11.39 -1.78 11.86
CA VAL A 296 10.21 -2.01 11.02
C VAL A 296 9.86 -0.74 10.27
N MET A 297 9.92 -0.78 8.94
CA MET A 297 9.45 0.33 8.09
C MET A 297 7.94 0.46 8.20
N SER A 298 7.45 1.66 8.48
CA SER A 298 6.03 1.99 8.55
C SER A 298 5.35 2.08 7.18
N ASP A 299 4.04 2.37 7.19
CA ASP A 299 3.23 2.74 6.02
C ASP A 299 3.07 1.61 4.99
N GLY A 300 3.20 0.35 5.41
CA GLY A 300 3.04 -0.77 4.51
C GLY A 300 1.59 -1.07 4.09
N ASP A 301 0.62 -0.43 4.73
CA ASP A 301 -0.79 -0.42 4.30
C ASP A 301 -1.04 0.48 3.08
N ASN A 302 -0.11 1.41 2.80
CA ASN A 302 -0.20 2.36 1.69
C ASN A 302 0.16 1.70 0.34
N ILE A 303 -0.85 1.11 -0.31
CA ILE A 303 -0.63 0.31 -1.52
C ILE A 303 -0.14 1.12 -2.72
N GLN A 304 -0.50 2.40 -2.82
CA GLN A 304 -0.06 3.27 -3.92
C GLN A 304 1.44 3.57 -3.87
N TRP A 305 2.00 3.67 -2.66
CA TRP A 305 3.43 3.86 -2.49
C TRP A 305 4.19 2.57 -2.82
N LEU A 306 3.74 1.45 -2.25
CA LEU A 306 4.35 0.13 -2.49
C LEU A 306 4.15 -0.37 -3.92
N ALA A 307 3.08 -0.02 -4.62
CA ALA A 307 2.89 -0.33 -6.04
C ALA A 307 3.47 0.75 -6.97
N GLY A 308 4.09 1.80 -6.43
CA GLY A 308 4.58 2.95 -7.19
C GLY A 308 6.09 3.12 -7.10
N GLY A 309 6.53 4.28 -6.61
CA GLY A 309 7.94 4.69 -6.58
C GLY A 309 8.80 4.02 -5.50
N PHE A 310 8.21 3.32 -4.51
CA PHE A 310 8.97 2.68 -3.42
C PHE A 310 10.11 1.79 -3.92
N VAL A 311 9.82 0.99 -4.94
CA VAL A 311 10.73 -0.02 -5.51
C VAL A 311 12.05 0.56 -6.02
N ASN A 312 12.04 1.82 -6.49
CA ASN A 312 13.20 2.48 -7.10
C ASN A 312 13.79 3.59 -6.21
N SER A 313 13.26 3.81 -5.01
CA SER A 313 13.72 4.89 -4.14
C SER A 313 14.99 4.49 -3.38
N PRO A 314 16.06 5.31 -3.40
CA PRO A 314 17.29 5.05 -2.65
C PRO A 314 17.12 5.16 -1.14
N GLY A 315 16.03 5.80 -0.67
CA GLY A 315 15.65 5.83 0.75
C GLY A 315 14.93 4.57 1.22
N PHE A 316 14.53 3.68 0.30
CA PHE A 316 13.69 2.50 0.56
C PHE A 316 14.25 1.23 -0.12
N TRP A 317 13.49 0.60 -1.01
CA TRP A 317 13.80 -0.71 -1.60
C TRP A 317 15.05 -0.71 -2.48
N ALA A 318 15.38 0.42 -3.12
CA ALA A 318 16.59 0.60 -3.92
C ALA A 318 17.77 1.18 -3.11
N SER A 319 17.68 1.20 -1.78
CA SER A 319 18.77 1.68 -0.95
C SER A 319 20.02 0.83 -1.11
N LYS A 320 21.19 1.50 -1.24
CA LYS A 320 22.51 0.85 -1.22
C LYS A 320 22.80 0.09 0.08
N HIS A 321 22.05 0.40 1.15
CA HIS A 321 22.20 -0.25 2.45
C HIS A 321 21.37 -1.52 2.59
N ARG A 322 20.37 -1.72 1.72
CA ARG A 322 19.48 -2.88 1.79
C ARG A 322 20.30 -4.16 1.57
N GLY A 323 20.05 -5.15 2.42
CA GLY A 323 20.81 -6.40 2.45
C GLY A 323 22.08 -6.37 3.30
N ASN A 324 22.52 -5.21 3.82
CA ASN A 324 23.67 -5.13 4.73
C ASN A 324 23.30 -5.37 6.21
N PHE A 325 22.02 -5.25 6.56
CA PHE A 325 21.47 -5.53 7.89
C PHE A 325 20.05 -6.07 7.76
N ASN A 326 19.57 -6.72 8.83
CA ASN A 326 18.19 -7.23 8.89
C ASN A 326 17.18 -6.09 8.89
N MET A 327 16.18 -6.18 8.04
CA MET A 327 15.14 -5.18 7.86
C MET A 327 13.77 -5.82 7.74
N THR A 328 12.78 -5.28 8.45
CA THR A 328 11.39 -5.70 8.32
C THR A 328 10.58 -4.62 7.63
N TRP A 329 9.80 -5.02 6.63
CA TRP A 329 8.92 -4.14 5.87
C TRP A 329 7.45 -4.47 6.17
N GLU A 330 6.66 -3.46 6.50
CA GLU A 330 5.20 -3.63 6.46
C GLU A 330 4.74 -3.78 5.00
N ILE A 331 3.76 -4.65 4.76
CA ILE A 331 3.14 -4.82 3.44
C ILE A 331 1.66 -5.19 3.58
N ALA A 332 0.82 -4.65 2.70
CA ALA A 332 -0.61 -4.90 2.72
C ALA A 332 -0.94 -6.32 2.20
N PRO A 333 -1.60 -7.19 2.99
CA PRO A 333 -1.94 -8.55 2.56
C PRO A 333 -2.95 -8.57 1.40
N ILE A 334 -3.70 -7.47 1.21
CA ILE A 334 -4.62 -7.28 0.09
C ILE A 334 -3.91 -7.39 -1.28
N PHE A 335 -2.58 -7.15 -1.34
CA PHE A 335 -1.83 -7.33 -2.58
C PHE A 335 -1.94 -8.74 -3.15
N SER A 336 -2.17 -9.76 -2.31
CA SER A 336 -2.37 -11.13 -2.78
C SER A 336 -3.56 -11.30 -3.75
N GLU A 337 -4.51 -10.35 -3.74
CA GLU A 337 -5.64 -10.30 -4.68
C GLU A 337 -5.60 -9.06 -5.57
N LEU A 338 -5.28 -7.89 -5.01
CA LEU A 338 -5.44 -6.62 -5.70
C LEU A 338 -4.29 -6.31 -6.68
N ALA A 339 -3.07 -6.73 -6.36
CA ALA A 339 -1.93 -6.59 -7.26
C ALA A 339 -0.86 -7.65 -6.94
N PRO A 340 -1.11 -8.94 -7.21
CA PRO A 340 -0.24 -10.01 -6.73
C PRO A 340 1.16 -10.00 -7.38
N LYS A 341 1.31 -9.33 -8.53
CA LYS A 341 2.61 -9.06 -9.14
C LYS A 341 3.51 -8.15 -8.32
N VAL A 342 2.94 -7.21 -7.54
CA VAL A 342 3.69 -6.37 -6.60
C VAL A 342 4.31 -7.23 -5.51
N LEU A 343 3.51 -8.13 -4.92
CA LEU A 343 3.98 -9.05 -3.89
C LEU A 343 5.03 -10.04 -4.44
N GLU A 344 4.80 -10.58 -5.64
CA GLU A 344 5.79 -11.42 -6.34
C GLU A 344 7.11 -10.69 -6.53
N HIS A 345 7.10 -9.44 -6.99
CA HIS A 345 8.31 -8.66 -7.18
C HIS A 345 9.10 -8.51 -5.88
N TYR A 346 8.44 -8.12 -4.78
CA TYR A 346 9.10 -7.96 -3.49
C TYR A 346 9.68 -9.26 -2.96
N TYR A 347 8.98 -10.38 -3.11
CA TYR A 347 9.50 -11.68 -2.63
C TYR A 347 10.63 -12.22 -3.51
N LEU A 348 10.60 -11.99 -4.82
CA LEU A 348 11.68 -12.42 -5.72
C LEU A 348 12.95 -11.58 -5.59
N THR A 349 12.81 -10.31 -5.24
CA THR A 349 13.95 -9.38 -5.10
C THR A 349 14.41 -9.20 -3.67
N ALA A 350 13.73 -9.85 -2.70
CA ALA A 350 14.12 -9.93 -1.30
C ALA A 350 15.55 -10.48 -1.14
N THR A 351 16.33 -9.90 -0.22
CA THR A 351 17.58 -10.48 0.26
C THR A 351 17.29 -11.39 1.46
N ASP A 352 18.27 -12.18 1.88
CA ASP A 352 18.15 -13.02 3.10
C ASP A 352 17.98 -12.22 4.40
N ASN A 353 18.23 -10.90 4.34
CA ASN A 353 18.10 -9.98 5.46
C ASN A 353 16.79 -9.17 5.41
N ASP A 354 15.95 -9.34 4.38
CA ASP A 354 14.62 -8.74 4.36
C ASP A 354 13.58 -9.69 4.96
N ASP A 355 12.58 -9.10 5.60
CA ASP A 355 11.41 -9.79 6.10
C ASP A 355 10.16 -8.92 5.99
N PHE A 356 8.98 -9.54 6.06
CA PHE A 356 7.72 -8.84 5.85
C PHE A 356 6.68 -9.15 6.92
N VAL A 357 5.93 -8.13 7.32
CA VAL A 357 4.78 -8.24 8.24
C VAL A 357 3.56 -7.55 7.63
N VAL A 358 2.35 -7.90 8.10
CA VAL A 358 1.12 -7.20 7.66
C VAL A 358 1.16 -5.75 8.12
N GLY A 359 0.88 -4.82 7.21
CA GLY A 359 0.71 -3.40 7.51
C GLY A 359 -0.55 -3.08 8.33
N SER A 360 -0.60 -1.85 8.86
CA SER A 360 -1.64 -1.39 9.78
C SER A 360 -3.04 -1.44 9.14
N SER A 361 -4.05 -2.16 9.63
CA SER A 361 -4.09 -3.04 10.81
C SER A 361 -4.69 -4.41 10.47
N GLY A 362 -4.24 -5.05 9.38
CA GLY A 362 -4.81 -6.29 8.87
C GLY A 362 -5.09 -6.25 7.37
N LEU A 363 -6.31 -6.64 6.96
CA LEU A 363 -6.71 -6.59 5.54
C LEU A 363 -6.70 -5.17 4.96
N GLY A 364 -7.02 -4.18 5.79
CA GLY A 364 -6.96 -2.76 5.49
C GLY A 364 -6.76 -1.96 6.78
N TYR A 365 -6.59 -0.66 6.62
CA TYR A 365 -6.34 0.26 7.72
C TYR A 365 -7.63 0.56 8.49
N CYS A 366 -7.67 0.10 9.74
CA CYS A 366 -8.73 0.39 10.70
C CYS A 366 -8.12 0.60 12.10
N PHE A 367 -8.88 1.21 13.01
CA PHE A 367 -8.59 1.17 14.44
C PHE A 367 -9.42 0.06 15.08
N PRO A 368 -8.80 -1.05 15.53
CA PRO A 368 -9.56 -2.19 16.04
C PRO A 368 -10.46 -1.89 17.23
N SER A 369 -10.14 -0.90 18.07
CA SER A 369 -11.00 -0.42 19.16
C SER A 369 -12.37 0.07 18.69
N TYR A 370 -12.47 0.56 17.45
CA TYR A 370 -13.67 1.12 16.86
C TYR A 370 -14.46 0.13 16.01
N LEU A 371 -13.93 -1.07 15.73
CA LEU A 371 -14.65 -2.10 14.99
C LEU A 371 -15.79 -2.69 15.85
N PRO A 372 -17.05 -2.70 15.36
CA PRO A 372 -18.15 -3.39 16.04
C PRO A 372 -17.90 -4.88 16.29
N ASP A 373 -17.20 -5.58 15.37
CA ASP A 373 -16.87 -6.99 15.50
C ASP A 373 -15.43 -7.29 15.03
N ARG A 374 -14.47 -7.23 15.97
CA ARG A 374 -13.06 -7.56 15.68
C ARG A 374 -12.88 -9.01 15.20
N LYS A 375 -13.68 -9.96 15.69
CA LYS A 375 -13.55 -11.38 15.32
C LYS A 375 -13.89 -11.59 13.85
N ALA A 376 -14.96 -10.93 13.37
CA ALA A 376 -15.34 -10.97 11.97
C ALA A 376 -14.24 -10.36 11.07
N PHE A 377 -13.66 -9.22 11.47
CA PHE A 377 -12.58 -8.58 10.72
C PHE A 377 -11.31 -9.47 10.64
N VAL A 378 -10.91 -10.08 11.75
CA VAL A 378 -9.78 -11.02 11.75
C VAL A 378 -10.07 -12.22 10.86
N LYS A 379 -11.25 -12.82 10.96
CA LYS A 379 -11.66 -13.95 10.09
C LYS A 379 -11.59 -13.59 8.61
N GLN A 380 -11.95 -12.36 8.25
CA GLN A 380 -11.81 -11.84 6.89
C GLN A 380 -10.35 -11.63 6.47
N THR A 381 -9.47 -11.24 7.40
CA THR A 381 -8.05 -10.96 7.14
C THR A 381 -7.23 -12.23 6.91
N ILE A 382 -7.49 -13.32 7.65
CA ILE A 382 -6.66 -14.53 7.64
C ILE A 382 -6.46 -15.17 6.25
N PRO A 383 -7.47 -15.29 5.37
CA PRO A 383 -7.26 -15.81 4.02
C PRO A 383 -6.22 -15.03 3.20
N TYR A 384 -6.18 -13.70 3.33
CA TYR A 384 -5.21 -12.85 2.64
C TYR A 384 -3.82 -12.98 3.23
N MET A 385 -3.71 -13.13 4.57
CA MET A 385 -2.45 -13.44 5.23
C MET A 385 -1.87 -14.78 4.75
N LYS A 386 -2.71 -15.81 4.60
CA LYS A 386 -2.30 -17.11 4.07
C LYS A 386 -1.78 -17.02 2.64
N LYS A 387 -2.53 -16.34 1.76
CA LYS A 387 -2.13 -16.15 0.35
C LYS A 387 -0.84 -15.33 0.22
N SER A 388 -0.68 -14.32 1.08
CA SER A 388 0.53 -13.49 1.14
C SER A 388 1.66 -14.11 1.96
N LYS A 389 1.45 -15.22 2.66
CA LYS A 389 2.44 -15.91 3.51
C LYS A 389 2.99 -15.01 4.63
N LEU A 390 2.13 -14.20 5.22
CA LEU A 390 2.45 -13.33 6.35
C LEU A 390 1.90 -13.93 7.65
N SER A 391 2.68 -13.88 8.72
CA SER A 391 2.37 -14.51 10.02
C SER A 391 2.39 -13.53 11.20
N ILE A 392 2.88 -12.30 11.01
CA ILE A 392 2.94 -11.26 12.05
C ILE A 392 2.12 -10.07 11.57
N VAL A 393 1.35 -9.48 12.48
CA VAL A 393 0.44 -8.36 12.17
C VAL A 393 0.88 -7.10 12.87
N SER A 394 1.07 -6.01 12.12
CA SER A 394 1.20 -4.67 12.69
C SER A 394 -0.19 -4.08 12.89
N ILE A 395 -0.48 -3.59 14.10
CA ILE A 395 -1.72 -2.90 14.45
C ILE A 395 -1.39 -1.46 14.80
N LEU A 396 -2.10 -0.53 14.18
CA LEU A 396 -2.23 0.85 14.61
C LEU A 396 -3.62 1.06 15.19
N ASN A 397 -3.70 1.61 16.40
CA ASN A 397 -4.93 1.74 17.15
C ASN A 397 -5.04 3.10 17.84
N ALA A 398 -6.26 3.64 17.93
CA ALA A 398 -6.60 4.84 18.70
C ALA A 398 -7.63 4.48 19.78
N ASP A 399 -7.61 5.16 20.93
CA ASP A 399 -8.61 4.99 22.01
C ASP A 399 -8.82 3.52 22.46
N GLY A 400 -7.73 2.79 22.68
CA GLY A 400 -7.75 1.43 23.21
C GLY A 400 -6.36 1.00 23.68
N ASP A 401 -6.19 -0.30 23.90
CA ASP A 401 -4.91 -0.86 24.37
C ASP A 401 -4.51 -2.11 23.59
N MET A 402 -3.39 -2.72 23.97
CA MET A 402 -2.84 -3.91 23.31
C MET A 402 -3.78 -5.13 23.31
N SER A 403 -4.83 -5.16 24.13
CA SER A 403 -5.81 -6.27 24.15
C SER A 403 -6.61 -6.38 22.85
N VAL A 404 -6.67 -5.32 22.03
CA VAL A 404 -7.28 -5.38 20.69
C VAL A 404 -6.60 -6.37 19.74
N SER A 405 -5.39 -6.83 20.10
CA SER A 405 -4.65 -7.86 19.36
C SER A 405 -5.16 -9.29 19.60
N LYS A 406 -6.01 -9.50 20.62
CA LYS A 406 -6.42 -10.83 21.09
C LYS A 406 -6.99 -11.70 19.97
N GLU A 407 -7.91 -11.15 19.16
CA GLU A 407 -8.57 -11.93 18.11
C GLU A 407 -7.60 -12.42 17.03
N PHE A 408 -6.54 -11.65 16.74
CA PHE A 408 -5.44 -12.09 15.86
C PHE A 408 -4.58 -13.16 16.52
N LEU A 409 -4.20 -12.98 17.78
CA LEU A 409 -3.38 -13.96 18.52
C LEU A 409 -4.10 -15.30 18.72
N ASP A 410 -5.44 -15.31 18.76
CA ASP A 410 -6.26 -16.52 18.76
C ASP A 410 -6.12 -17.35 17.46
N GLN A 411 -5.63 -16.78 16.35
CA GLN A 411 -5.52 -17.48 15.07
C GLN A 411 -4.26 -18.34 15.00
N PRO A 412 -4.33 -19.61 14.57
CA PRO A 412 -3.19 -20.52 14.58
C PRO A 412 -2.02 -20.02 13.72
N ASP A 413 -2.31 -19.42 12.56
CA ASP A 413 -1.32 -18.95 11.59
C ASP A 413 -0.69 -17.58 11.94
N VAL A 414 -1.13 -16.95 13.04
CA VAL A 414 -0.55 -15.69 13.56
C VAL A 414 0.45 -16.02 14.65
N PHE A 415 1.69 -15.55 14.50
CA PHE A 415 2.81 -15.82 15.42
C PHE A 415 3.00 -14.71 16.45
N GLY A 416 2.58 -13.50 16.12
CA GLY A 416 2.65 -12.35 17.03
C GLY A 416 2.06 -11.10 16.40
N VAL A 417 1.95 -10.06 17.22
CA VAL A 417 1.44 -8.76 16.82
C VAL A 417 2.46 -7.67 17.19
N LEU A 418 2.66 -6.69 16.31
CA LEU A 418 3.41 -5.47 16.59
C LEU A 418 2.40 -4.35 16.83
N TYR A 419 2.49 -3.62 17.93
CA TYR A 419 1.46 -2.66 18.35
C TYR A 419 1.96 -1.22 18.34
N LYS A 420 1.20 -0.35 17.66
CA LYS A 420 1.33 1.10 17.66
C LYS A 420 0.07 1.71 18.30
N ASP A 421 0.26 2.64 19.23
CA ASP A 421 -0.80 3.58 19.61
C ASP A 421 -0.74 4.78 18.66
N TYR A 422 -1.86 5.38 18.25
CA TYR A 422 -1.84 6.45 17.25
C TYR A 422 -1.02 7.66 17.68
N GLU A 423 -1.04 8.03 18.96
CA GLU A 423 -0.36 9.22 19.45
C GLU A 423 0.31 8.99 20.82
N PRO A 424 1.65 8.72 20.86
CA PRO A 424 2.54 8.33 19.75
C PRO A 424 2.64 6.81 19.54
N TYR A 425 3.23 6.39 18.41
CA TYR A 425 3.41 4.96 18.03
C TYR A 425 4.10 4.10 19.09
N ASN A 426 4.96 4.68 19.93
CA ASN A 426 5.67 3.99 21.01
C ASN A 426 5.13 4.31 22.42
N LYS A 427 3.88 4.76 22.55
CA LYS A 427 3.26 5.12 23.84
C LYS A 427 3.37 4.05 24.91
N GLU A 428 3.27 2.77 24.53
CA GLU A 428 3.36 1.62 25.43
C GLU A 428 4.82 1.19 25.74
N GLN A 429 5.82 1.89 25.18
CA GLN A 429 7.24 1.81 25.57
C GLN A 429 7.86 0.40 25.59
N GLY A 430 7.48 -0.46 24.64
CA GLY A 430 8.04 -1.82 24.53
C GLY A 430 7.37 -2.85 25.44
N LYS A 431 6.22 -2.53 26.04
CA LYS A 431 5.37 -3.49 26.74
C LYS A 431 5.03 -4.69 25.86
N ILE A 432 4.93 -5.85 26.50
CA ILE A 432 4.53 -7.12 25.88
C ILE A 432 3.22 -7.58 26.52
N TYR A 433 2.22 -7.83 25.69
CA TYR A 433 0.96 -8.48 26.06
C TYR A 433 0.99 -9.93 25.54
N TRP A 434 0.88 -10.91 26.44
CA TRP A 434 0.85 -12.32 26.07
C TRP A 434 -0.60 -12.82 26.00
N HIS A 435 -0.91 -13.57 24.95
CA HIS A 435 -2.19 -14.25 24.80
C HIS A 435 -1.98 -15.62 24.16
N ASN A 436 -2.41 -16.69 24.84
CA ASN A 436 -2.24 -18.08 24.38
C ASN A 436 -0.81 -18.43 23.93
N GLY A 437 0.20 -17.96 24.68
CA GLY A 437 1.61 -18.20 24.40
C GLY A 437 2.20 -17.40 23.24
N LYS A 438 1.43 -16.46 22.66
CA LYS A 438 1.88 -15.58 21.56
C LYS A 438 1.96 -14.12 22.03
N PRO A 439 2.98 -13.37 21.62
CA PRO A 439 3.16 -12.00 22.07
C PRO A 439 2.53 -10.98 21.11
N CYS A 440 1.89 -9.96 21.69
CA CYS A 440 1.75 -8.63 21.12
C CYS A 440 2.82 -7.73 21.75
N VAL A 441 3.67 -7.10 20.94
CA VAL A 441 4.80 -6.28 21.41
C VAL A 441 4.63 -4.87 20.88
N SER A 442 4.65 -3.89 21.78
CA SER A 442 4.59 -2.48 21.39
C SER A 442 5.94 -1.95 20.94
N TYR A 443 5.93 -0.90 20.12
CA TYR A 443 7.16 -0.18 19.80
C TYR A 443 7.76 0.48 21.03
N LYS A 444 9.08 0.39 21.19
CA LYS A 444 9.83 0.99 22.29
C LYS A 444 10.41 2.35 21.89
N TYR A 445 10.96 2.42 20.69
CA TYR A 445 11.56 3.63 20.13
C TYR A 445 10.99 3.96 18.76
N LEU A 446 11.16 5.22 18.35
CA LEU A 446 10.83 5.71 17.03
C LEU A 446 12.12 6.21 16.38
N LEU A 447 12.29 5.96 15.08
CA LEU A 447 13.16 6.75 14.22
C LEU A 447 12.25 7.67 13.41
N TRP A 448 12.16 8.92 13.84
CA TRP A 448 11.23 9.90 13.28
C TRP A 448 11.81 11.31 13.41
N GLU A 449 11.99 11.98 12.28
CA GLU A 449 12.54 13.34 12.22
C GLU A 449 11.66 14.34 12.99
N ASN A 450 12.30 15.28 13.69
CA ASN A 450 11.63 16.29 14.53
C ASN A 450 10.87 15.74 15.76
N MET A 451 10.95 14.44 16.06
CA MET A 451 10.48 13.90 17.34
C MET A 451 11.64 13.81 18.34
N LYS A 452 11.38 14.24 19.59
CA LYS A 452 12.37 14.19 20.67
C LYS A 452 12.79 12.75 20.97
N GLY A 453 14.10 12.48 21.03
CA GLY A 453 14.63 11.16 21.33
C GLY A 453 14.52 10.16 20.17
N ALA A 454 14.18 10.62 18.96
CA ALA A 454 13.91 9.79 17.80
C ALA A 454 14.93 9.99 16.66
N SER A 455 16.04 10.70 16.91
CA SER A 455 17.17 10.77 15.97
C SER A 455 18.03 9.50 16.02
N PRO A 456 18.82 9.21 14.96
CA PRO A 456 19.70 8.03 14.95
C PRO A 456 20.64 7.92 16.16
N ALA A 457 21.21 9.04 16.61
CA ALA A 457 22.13 9.05 17.74
C ALA A 457 21.41 8.83 19.08
N GLU A 458 20.26 9.48 19.29
CA GLU A 458 19.49 9.31 20.52
C GLU A 458 18.93 7.89 20.65
N VAL A 459 18.41 7.32 19.57
CA VAL A 459 17.89 5.95 19.55
C VAL A 459 19.01 4.93 19.79
N ALA A 460 20.17 5.09 19.15
CA ALA A 460 21.32 4.22 19.40
C ALA A 460 21.79 4.27 20.86
N ASN A 461 21.88 5.47 21.44
CA ASN A 461 22.24 5.65 22.85
C ASN A 461 21.21 4.99 23.79
N ALA A 462 19.92 5.13 23.50
CA ALA A 462 18.86 4.48 24.28
C ALA A 462 18.95 2.95 24.19
N ILE A 463 19.22 2.39 23.01
CA ILE A 463 19.40 0.95 22.80
C ILE A 463 20.63 0.42 23.55
N ASN A 464 21.77 1.12 23.50
CA ASN A 464 23.00 0.68 24.18
C ASN A 464 22.84 0.61 25.70
N ASN A 465 21.92 1.40 26.28
CA ASN A 465 21.60 1.37 27.71
C ASN A 465 20.66 0.23 28.11
N LEU A 466 20.13 -0.56 27.17
CA LEU A 466 19.30 -1.71 27.49
C LEU A 466 20.14 -2.87 28.06
N PRO A 467 19.52 -3.73 28.90
CA PRO A 467 20.11 -5.01 29.27
C PRO A 467 20.49 -5.83 28.02
N ALA A 468 21.54 -6.65 28.13
CA ALA A 468 22.03 -7.53 27.07
C ALA A 468 21.87 -8.99 27.49
N SER A 469 20.66 -9.36 27.87
CA SER A 469 20.31 -10.67 28.45
C SER A 469 19.02 -11.22 27.84
N ALA A 470 18.92 -11.21 26.50
CA ALA A 470 17.72 -11.62 25.76
C ALA A 470 17.24 -13.07 26.04
N GLU A 471 18.08 -13.93 26.61
CA GLU A 471 17.70 -15.29 27.01
C GLU A 471 16.76 -15.33 28.23
N ILE A 472 16.75 -14.27 29.04
CA ILE A 472 16.03 -14.24 30.33
C ILE A 472 15.25 -12.94 30.58
N ASP A 473 15.63 -11.82 29.95
CA ASP A 473 15.08 -10.50 30.26
C ASP A 473 14.33 -9.91 29.05
N PRO A 474 13.01 -9.71 29.12
CA PRO A 474 12.24 -9.08 28.06
C PRO A 474 12.68 -7.63 27.77
N ASN A 475 13.32 -6.93 28.71
CA ASN A 475 13.82 -5.58 28.48
C ASN A 475 15.04 -5.52 27.55
N SER A 476 15.65 -6.67 27.25
CA SER A 476 16.72 -6.81 26.25
C SER A 476 16.20 -6.84 24.81
N TYR A 477 14.89 -6.64 24.61
CA TYR A 477 14.24 -6.60 23.32
C TYR A 477 13.75 -5.17 23.05
N ALA A 478 13.99 -4.66 21.84
CA ALA A 478 13.41 -3.39 21.40
C ALA A 478 12.88 -3.48 19.96
N LEU A 479 11.61 -3.11 19.80
CA LEU A 479 11.04 -2.79 18.50
C LEU A 479 11.22 -1.29 18.23
N ILE A 480 11.68 -0.97 17.04
CA ILE A 480 11.88 0.39 16.57
C ILE A 480 11.01 0.61 15.34
N ASN A 481 10.06 1.55 15.43
CA ASN A 481 9.30 1.99 14.28
C ASN A 481 10.14 2.97 13.49
N VAL A 482 10.26 2.75 12.19
CA VAL A 482 10.97 3.66 11.28
C VAL A 482 9.92 4.39 10.45
N HIS A 483 9.80 5.69 10.69
CA HIS A 483 8.86 6.53 9.96
C HIS A 483 9.31 6.70 8.51
N ALA A 484 8.51 6.21 7.57
CA ALA A 484 8.84 6.15 6.14
C ALA A 484 9.13 7.54 5.53
N TRP A 485 8.53 8.60 6.07
CA TRP A 485 8.57 9.94 5.47
C TRP A 485 9.61 10.89 6.09
N SER A 486 10.54 10.36 6.88
CA SER A 486 11.56 11.15 7.59
C SER A 486 12.96 11.05 6.98
N PHE A 487 13.82 11.99 7.35
CA PHE A 487 15.27 11.93 7.13
C PHE A 487 15.70 12.05 5.66
N ASN A 488 14.87 12.64 4.80
CA ASN A 488 15.20 12.85 3.39
C ASN A 488 16.52 13.63 3.22
N THR A 489 16.83 14.54 4.14
CA THR A 489 18.04 15.37 4.15
C THR A 489 19.34 14.58 4.29
N ILE A 490 19.30 13.37 4.84
CA ILE A 490 20.47 12.50 4.98
C ILE A 490 20.47 11.32 3.98
N GLY A 491 19.41 11.14 3.19
CA GLY A 491 19.27 10.01 2.26
C GLY A 491 18.08 9.08 2.54
N GLY A 492 17.20 9.48 3.45
CA GLY A 492 15.96 8.78 3.78
C GLY A 492 16.10 7.82 4.98
N PRO A 493 15.04 7.09 5.31
CA PRO A 493 14.98 6.30 6.53
C PRO A 493 15.96 5.12 6.54
N MET A 494 16.29 4.52 5.39
CA MET A 494 17.33 3.48 5.33
C MET A 494 18.73 4.01 5.72
N GLU A 495 19.04 5.27 5.40
CA GLU A 495 20.26 5.90 5.92
C GLU A 495 20.16 6.12 7.44
N ALA A 496 19.02 6.60 7.93
CA ALA A 496 18.82 6.81 9.37
C ALA A 496 19.02 5.51 10.18
N ILE A 497 18.51 4.37 9.66
CA ILE A 497 18.76 3.05 10.25
C ILE A 497 20.26 2.74 10.23
N LYS A 498 20.93 2.91 9.09
CA LYS A 498 22.38 2.65 8.98
C LYS A 498 23.18 3.46 10.00
N GLN A 499 22.91 4.76 10.12
CA GLN A 499 23.59 5.63 11.09
C GLN A 499 23.31 5.24 12.54
N THR A 500 22.11 4.73 12.82
CA THR A 500 21.76 4.17 14.13
C THR A 500 22.59 2.93 14.40
N ILE A 501 22.63 1.97 13.47
CA ILE A 501 23.35 0.70 13.60
C ILE A 501 24.85 0.92 13.81
N ASP A 502 25.46 1.88 13.10
CA ASP A 502 26.88 2.21 13.24
C ASP A 502 27.28 2.73 14.63
N ARG A 503 26.29 3.08 15.47
CA ARG A 503 26.48 3.57 16.84
C ARG A 503 26.11 2.54 17.90
N LEU A 504 25.65 1.35 17.49
CA LEU A 504 25.30 0.28 18.42
C LEU A 504 26.57 -0.44 18.88
N ASP A 505 26.59 -0.85 20.14
CA ASP A 505 27.69 -1.67 20.67
C ASP A 505 27.63 -3.12 20.15
N GLU A 506 28.71 -3.88 20.37
CA GLU A 506 28.84 -5.28 19.93
C GLU A 506 27.84 -6.25 20.59
N LYS A 507 27.19 -5.84 21.69
CA LYS A 507 26.17 -6.66 22.37
C LYS A 507 24.82 -6.57 21.69
N THR A 508 24.66 -5.70 20.69
CA THR A 508 23.40 -5.46 20.01
C THR A 508 23.31 -6.24 18.72
N LYS A 509 22.29 -7.09 18.61
CA LYS A 509 22.01 -7.85 17.39
C LYS A 509 20.75 -7.33 16.72
N VAL A 510 20.89 -6.87 15.48
CA VAL A 510 19.77 -6.47 14.62
C VAL A 510 19.15 -7.71 14.00
N VAL A 511 17.84 -7.89 14.18
CA VAL A 511 17.06 -9.07 13.75
C VAL A 511 15.80 -8.65 13.00
N THR A 512 15.23 -9.56 12.21
CA THR A 512 13.91 -9.34 11.59
C THR A 512 12.79 -9.52 12.60
N ALA A 513 11.56 -9.08 12.28
CA ALA A 513 10.41 -9.25 13.17
C ALA A 513 10.08 -10.74 13.42
N GLN A 514 10.21 -11.61 12.41
CA GLN A 514 10.06 -13.05 12.62
C GLN A 514 11.07 -13.58 13.64
N GLN A 515 12.35 -13.28 13.45
CA GLN A 515 13.42 -13.70 14.37
C GLN A 515 13.23 -13.14 15.78
N PHE A 516 12.79 -11.89 15.88
CA PHE A 516 12.50 -11.20 17.14
C PHE A 516 11.38 -11.93 17.91
N ILE A 517 10.24 -12.21 17.26
CA ILE A 517 9.09 -12.88 17.88
C ILE A 517 9.40 -14.33 18.23
N GLU A 518 10.13 -15.05 17.37
CA GLU A 518 10.57 -16.42 17.63
C GLU A 518 11.51 -16.49 18.84
N ALA A 519 12.51 -15.60 18.92
CA ALA A 519 13.42 -15.54 20.05
C ALA A 519 12.69 -15.17 21.34
N LEU A 520 11.83 -14.15 21.30
CA LEU A 520 11.06 -13.71 22.46
C LEU A 520 10.16 -14.83 22.99
N THR A 521 9.42 -15.49 22.10
CA THR A 521 8.56 -16.63 22.46
C THR A 521 9.38 -17.77 23.05
N LYS A 522 10.47 -18.16 22.40
CA LYS A 522 11.32 -19.26 22.88
C LYS A 522 11.94 -18.98 24.26
N ASN A 523 12.42 -17.75 24.49
CA ASN A 523 13.24 -17.41 25.64
C ASN A 523 12.43 -16.95 26.85
N ILE A 524 11.37 -16.17 26.62
CA ILE A 524 10.59 -15.51 27.68
C ILE A 524 9.28 -16.25 27.98
N SER A 525 8.54 -16.72 26.96
CA SER A 525 7.21 -17.30 27.16
C SER A 525 7.21 -18.63 27.92
N LYS A 526 8.36 -19.31 28.01
CA LYS A 526 8.50 -20.58 28.75
C LYS A 526 8.72 -20.37 30.26
N LYS A 527 8.94 -19.13 30.70
CA LYS A 527 9.35 -18.79 32.08
C LYS A 527 8.29 -18.01 32.85
N ASN A 528 7.28 -17.50 32.16
CA ASN A 528 6.06 -16.92 32.72
C ASN A 528 4.91 -17.89 32.50
#